data_AF-A0A933AF00-F1
#
_entry.id   AF-A0A933AF00-F1
#
_cell.length_a   1.000
_cell.length_b   1.000
_cell.length_c   1.000
_cell.angle_alpha   90.00
_cell.angle_beta   90.00
_cell.angle_gamma   90.00
#
_symmetry.space_group_name_H-M   'P 1'
#
loop_
_entity.id
_entity.type
_entity.pdbx_description
1 polymer ?
#
loop_
_entity_poly.entity_id
_entity_poly.type
_entity_poly.pdbx_seq_one_letter_code
_entity_poly.pdbx_strand_id
1 'polypeptide(L)'
;MTPEDFIKSYNQLLDDISALNPTRLFWATDFASKNRFSSALPDLLEELAATGKTTQKQKEIRLKRMAGVFYHAFKTLLRMVKARRCLKSIRPGVEYTVVKTFIYNHSFDAQGKYKDVFWGKLPAHLKSSGEVLVYAAILGDYDLCLKKTAAADFAIVPLEAFLTTGDVLRAVWELFATPVRVPERLDFMGHEVSNVVRDCLGRVFKGVQLRQFIQFWSTARLARAVNIKKFYMTYENYPWERMAIMALRK
;
A
#
# COMPACT_ATOMS: atom_id res chain seq x y z
N MET A 1 15.59 21.40 -24.37
CA MET A 1 14.83 21.14 -23.12
C MET A 1 15.83 20.81 -22.04
N THR A 2 15.77 21.49 -20.89
CA THR A 2 16.61 21.15 -19.75
C THR A 2 15.93 20.05 -18.90
N PRO A 3 16.70 19.25 -18.13
CA PRO A 3 16.12 18.32 -17.17
C PRO A 3 15.22 18.99 -16.12
N GLU A 4 15.52 20.23 -15.75
CA GLU A 4 14.74 21.01 -14.78
C GLU A 4 13.35 21.37 -15.31
N ASP A 5 13.28 21.81 -16.57
CA ASP A 5 12.00 22.12 -17.23
C ASP A 5 11.11 20.88 -17.28
N PHE A 6 11.69 19.73 -17.64
CA PHE A 6 10.96 18.46 -17.69
C PHE A 6 10.39 18.08 -16.33
N ILE A 7 11.21 18.11 -15.26
CA ILE A 7 10.77 17.76 -13.90
C ILE A 7 9.66 18.70 -13.43
N LYS A 8 9.78 20.00 -13.71
CA LYS A 8 8.78 21.00 -13.34
C LYS A 8 7.45 20.73 -14.06
N SER A 9 7.48 20.57 -15.39
CA SER A 9 6.29 20.24 -16.18
C SER A 9 5.68 18.90 -15.78
N TYR A 10 6.52 17.91 -15.45
CA TYR A 10 6.06 16.58 -15.03
C TYR A 10 5.35 16.64 -13.68
N ASN A 11 5.90 17.37 -12.71
CA ASN A 11 5.25 17.55 -11.42
C ASN A 11 3.91 18.28 -11.55
N GLN A 12 3.85 19.34 -12.37
CA GLN A 12 2.59 20.04 -12.64
C GLN A 12 1.55 19.10 -13.26
N LEU A 13 1.94 18.31 -14.27
CA LEU A 13 1.08 17.31 -14.90
C LEU A 13 0.52 16.31 -13.87
N LEU A 14 1.37 15.81 -12.96
CA LEU A 14 0.93 14.90 -11.90
C LEU A 14 -0.02 15.57 -10.90
N ASP A 15 0.20 16.84 -10.58
CA ASP A 15 -0.65 17.59 -9.66
C ASP A 15 -2.03 17.84 -10.27
N ASP A 16 -2.11 18.19 -11.56
CA ASP A 16 -3.38 18.36 -12.29
C ASP A 16 -4.17 17.05 -12.34
N ILE A 17 -3.50 15.93 -12.64
CA ILE A 17 -4.12 14.59 -12.62
C ILE A 17 -4.60 14.23 -11.21
N SER A 18 -3.79 14.49 -10.19
CA SER A 18 -4.13 14.19 -8.79
C SER A 18 -5.35 14.99 -8.33
N ALA A 19 -5.45 16.27 -8.70
CA ALA A 19 -6.59 17.13 -8.37
C ALA A 19 -7.91 16.59 -8.93
N LEU A 20 -7.87 15.96 -10.11
CA LEU A 20 -9.04 15.35 -10.76
C LEU A 20 -9.42 13.98 -10.19
N ASN A 21 -8.50 13.33 -9.47
CA ASN A 21 -8.68 12.00 -8.90
C ASN A 21 -8.49 12.02 -7.37
N PRO A 22 -9.32 12.75 -6.59
CA PRO A 22 -9.20 12.86 -5.13
C PRO A 22 -9.69 11.59 -4.41
N THR A 23 -9.37 10.42 -4.94
CA THR A 23 -9.82 9.12 -4.45
C THR A 23 -8.68 8.41 -3.74
N ARG A 24 -9.01 7.57 -2.75
CA ARG A 24 -8.00 6.72 -2.10
C ARG A 24 -7.30 5.80 -3.11
N LEU A 25 -8.04 5.36 -4.13
CA LEU A 25 -7.52 4.45 -5.14
C LEU A 25 -6.38 5.10 -5.93
N PHE A 26 -6.49 6.38 -6.28
CA PHE A 26 -5.38 7.13 -6.89
C PHE A 26 -4.13 7.08 -6.02
N TRP A 27 -4.25 7.36 -4.72
CA TRP A 27 -3.13 7.32 -3.78
C TRP A 27 -2.52 5.93 -3.58
N ALA A 28 -3.26 4.88 -3.90
CA ALA A 28 -2.82 3.49 -3.89
C ALA A 28 -2.14 3.03 -5.20
N THR A 29 -1.99 3.93 -6.17
CA THR A 29 -1.22 3.68 -7.39
C THR A 29 0.25 3.99 -7.19
N ASP A 30 1.14 3.32 -7.93
CA ASP A 30 2.53 3.76 -8.04
C ASP A 30 2.65 5.12 -8.76
N PHE A 31 1.61 5.54 -9.47
CA PHE A 31 1.57 6.84 -10.13
C PHE A 31 1.60 8.00 -9.12
N ALA A 32 0.81 7.90 -8.05
CA ALA A 32 0.78 8.89 -6.97
C ALA A 32 2.08 8.96 -6.16
N SER A 33 3.00 8.02 -6.35
CA SER A 33 4.31 8.07 -5.68
C SER A 33 5.25 9.11 -6.28
N LYS A 34 4.99 9.59 -7.49
CA LYS A 34 5.95 10.37 -8.28
C LYS A 34 7.31 9.65 -8.42
N ASN A 35 7.37 8.33 -8.19
CA ASN A 35 8.57 7.53 -8.29
C ASN A 35 8.80 7.17 -9.76
N ARG A 36 9.80 7.82 -10.37
CA ARG A 36 10.21 7.59 -11.74
C ARG A 36 10.68 6.16 -12.03
N PHE A 37 11.11 5.41 -11.01
CA PHE A 37 11.59 4.04 -11.18
C PHE A 37 10.45 3.03 -11.30
N SER A 38 9.26 3.37 -10.81
CA SER A 38 8.08 2.48 -10.86
C SER A 38 7.02 2.91 -11.87
N SER A 39 7.07 4.17 -12.32
CA SER A 39 6.13 4.70 -13.32
C SER A 39 6.76 4.64 -14.70
N ALA A 40 6.06 4.08 -15.68
CA ALA A 40 6.48 4.14 -17.08
C ALA A 40 6.16 5.49 -17.74
N LEU A 41 5.44 6.39 -17.06
CA LEU A 41 5.02 7.66 -17.67
C LEU A 41 6.18 8.59 -18.04
N PRO A 42 7.21 8.81 -17.18
CA PRO A 42 8.35 9.66 -17.55
C PRO A 42 8.99 9.20 -18.87
N ASP A 43 9.31 7.91 -18.98
CA ASP A 43 9.92 7.33 -20.18
C ASP A 43 9.05 7.53 -21.43
N LEU A 44 7.72 7.36 -21.29
CA LEU A 44 6.77 7.56 -22.39
C LEU A 44 6.66 9.03 -22.80
N LEU A 45 6.74 9.96 -21.86
CA LEU A 45 6.72 11.39 -22.14
C LEU A 45 8.03 11.84 -22.78
N GLU A 46 9.17 11.28 -22.37
CA GLU A 46 10.47 11.51 -23.01
C GLU A 46 10.50 10.97 -24.44
N GLU A 47 10.02 9.73 -24.67
CA GLU A 47 9.88 9.14 -26.02
C GLU A 47 8.99 10.00 -26.91
N LEU A 48 7.85 10.45 -26.38
CA LEU A 48 6.90 11.29 -27.12
C LEU A 48 7.48 12.67 -27.43
N ALA A 49 8.17 13.31 -26.47
CA ALA A 49 8.81 14.60 -26.69
C ALA A 49 9.97 14.51 -27.69
N ALA A 50 10.67 13.38 -27.75
CA ALA A 50 11.77 13.16 -28.68
C ALA A 50 11.30 12.77 -30.09
N THR A 51 10.25 11.96 -30.22
CA THR A 51 9.88 11.32 -31.50
C THR A 51 8.52 11.73 -32.06
N GLY A 52 7.67 12.38 -31.24
CA GLY A 52 6.28 12.70 -31.58
C GLY A 52 5.35 11.48 -31.67
N LYS A 53 5.81 10.28 -31.31
CA LYS A 53 5.00 9.03 -31.32
C LYS A 53 5.27 8.21 -30.06
N THR A 54 4.36 7.28 -29.75
CA THR A 54 4.57 6.24 -28.73
C THR A 54 4.42 4.87 -29.36
N THR A 55 5.32 3.93 -29.04
CA THR A 55 5.36 2.59 -29.69
C THR A 55 4.64 1.49 -28.90
N GLN A 56 3.88 1.81 -27.86
CA GLN A 56 3.44 0.80 -26.91
C GLN A 56 2.18 0.03 -27.35
N LYS A 57 2.37 -1.25 -27.73
CA LYS A 57 1.27 -2.20 -27.99
C LYS A 57 0.66 -2.72 -26.68
N GLN A 58 -0.67 -2.65 -26.59
CA GLN A 58 -1.43 -3.17 -25.46
C GLN A 58 -1.75 -4.67 -25.65
N LYS A 59 -1.58 -5.47 -24.59
CA LYS A 59 -2.24 -6.79 -24.46
C LYS A 59 -3.24 -6.73 -23.33
N GLU A 60 -4.50 -7.01 -23.63
CA GLU A 60 -5.57 -7.01 -22.62
C GLU A 60 -5.42 -8.19 -21.66
N ILE A 61 -5.33 -7.89 -20.35
CA ILE A 61 -5.33 -8.87 -19.26
C ILE A 61 -6.48 -8.54 -18.28
N ARG A 62 -7.71 -8.39 -18.79
CA ARG A 62 -8.87 -8.03 -17.94
C ARG A 62 -9.34 -9.21 -17.08
N LEU A 63 -9.51 -10.39 -17.68
CA LEU A 63 -10.08 -11.56 -17.01
C LEU A 63 -9.19 -12.09 -15.88
N LYS A 64 -7.87 -12.22 -16.14
CA LYS A 64 -6.91 -12.68 -15.12
C LYS A 64 -6.85 -11.72 -13.92
N ARG A 65 -7.01 -10.41 -14.16
CA ARG A 65 -7.06 -9.40 -13.09
C ARG A 65 -8.27 -9.62 -12.19
N MET A 66 -9.47 -9.75 -12.78
CA MET A 66 -10.69 -9.96 -11.99
C MET A 66 -10.56 -11.20 -11.11
N ALA A 67 -10.18 -12.34 -11.70
CA ALA A 67 -9.96 -13.58 -10.96
C ALA A 67 -8.93 -13.40 -9.84
N GLY A 68 -7.82 -12.68 -10.10
CA GLY A 68 -6.81 -12.35 -9.10
C GLY A 68 -7.36 -11.53 -7.93
N VAL A 69 -8.15 -10.49 -8.18
CA VAL A 69 -8.75 -9.66 -7.13
C VAL A 69 -9.67 -10.50 -6.23
N PHE A 70 -10.56 -11.31 -6.81
CA PHE A 70 -11.45 -12.17 -6.04
C PHE A 70 -10.72 -13.27 -5.27
N TYR A 71 -9.69 -13.90 -5.88
CA TYR A 71 -8.82 -14.85 -5.20
C TYR A 71 -8.14 -14.22 -3.97
N HIS A 72 -7.58 -13.01 -4.12
CA HIS A 72 -6.96 -12.29 -3.02
C HIS A 72 -7.98 -11.84 -1.97
N ALA A 73 -9.21 -11.48 -2.36
CA ALA A 73 -10.28 -11.15 -1.43
C ALA A 73 -10.63 -12.37 -0.56
N PHE A 74 -10.89 -13.52 -1.19
CA PHE A 74 -11.16 -14.77 -0.49
C PHE A 74 -10.02 -15.16 0.45
N LYS A 75 -8.77 -15.12 -0.04
CA LYS A 75 -7.58 -15.39 0.79
C LYS A 75 -7.47 -14.43 1.98
N THR A 76 -7.78 -13.15 1.78
CA THR A 76 -7.78 -12.15 2.86
C THR A 76 -8.84 -12.47 3.90
N LEU A 77 -10.06 -12.85 3.50
CA LEU A 77 -11.13 -13.25 4.42
C LEU A 77 -10.72 -14.46 5.28
N LEU A 78 -10.10 -15.49 4.69
CA LEU A 78 -9.58 -16.63 5.43
C LEU A 78 -8.49 -16.22 6.44
N ARG A 79 -7.58 -15.34 6.01
CA ARG A 79 -6.50 -14.80 6.86
C ARG A 79 -7.04 -13.99 8.03
N MET A 80 -8.10 -13.21 7.83
CA MET A 80 -8.77 -12.43 8.88
C MET A 80 -9.28 -13.33 10.01
N VAL A 81 -9.97 -14.43 9.67
CA VAL A 81 -10.49 -15.38 10.67
C VAL A 81 -9.36 -15.93 11.53
N LYS A 82 -8.23 -16.31 10.92
CA LYS A 82 -7.05 -16.81 11.63
C LYS A 82 -6.40 -15.72 12.47
N ALA A 83 -6.19 -14.53 11.91
CA ALA A 83 -5.48 -13.41 12.54
C ALA A 83 -6.21 -12.83 13.76
N ARG A 84 -7.55 -12.88 13.80
CA ARG A 84 -8.34 -12.36 14.94
C ARG A 84 -7.96 -12.99 16.28
N ARG A 85 -7.42 -14.21 16.28
CA ARG A 85 -6.93 -14.86 17.51
C ARG A 85 -5.77 -14.08 18.15
N CYS A 86 -4.97 -13.37 17.35
CA CYS A 86 -3.85 -12.56 17.81
C CYS A 86 -4.29 -11.26 18.50
N LEU A 87 -5.56 -10.82 18.33
CA LEU A 87 -6.07 -9.63 19.03
C LEU A 87 -6.07 -9.79 20.56
N LYS A 88 -6.05 -11.02 21.07
CA LYS A 88 -5.90 -11.30 22.51
C LYS A 88 -4.61 -10.75 23.12
N SER A 89 -3.60 -10.47 22.30
CA SER A 89 -2.35 -9.84 22.76
C SER A 89 -2.49 -8.35 23.07
N ILE A 90 -3.57 -7.70 22.61
CA ILE A 90 -3.84 -6.28 22.87
C ILE A 90 -4.63 -6.15 24.16
N ARG A 91 -4.05 -5.46 25.12
CA ARG A 91 -4.69 -5.11 26.40
C ARG A 91 -5.48 -3.79 26.27
N PRO A 92 -6.76 -3.73 26.67
CA PRO A 92 -7.55 -2.51 26.70
C PRO A 92 -6.95 -1.43 27.62
N GLY A 93 -7.12 -0.16 27.27
CA GLY A 93 -6.67 1.00 28.07
C GLY A 93 -5.16 1.24 28.06
N VAL A 94 -4.35 0.30 27.55
CA VAL A 94 -2.91 0.45 27.42
C VAL A 94 -2.57 1.34 26.22
N GLU A 95 -1.67 2.29 26.43
CA GLU A 95 -1.08 3.13 25.39
C GLU A 95 0.10 2.39 24.73
N TYR A 96 0.10 2.27 23.40
CA TYR A 96 1.12 1.52 22.65
C TYR A 96 1.97 2.43 21.77
N THR A 97 3.27 2.13 21.71
CA THR A 97 4.12 2.48 20.58
C THR A 97 3.97 1.41 19.50
N VAL A 98 3.43 1.78 18.35
CA VAL A 98 3.20 0.85 17.23
C VAL A 98 4.41 0.83 16.31
N VAL A 99 4.88 -0.37 15.96
CA VAL A 99 5.91 -0.58 14.93
C VAL A 99 5.28 -1.36 13.78
N LYS A 100 5.08 -0.70 12.64
CA LYS A 100 4.62 -1.33 11.41
C LYS A 100 5.80 -1.96 10.67
N THR A 101 5.67 -3.24 10.34
CA THR A 101 6.75 -4.03 9.74
C THR A 101 6.22 -5.20 8.89
N PHE A 102 7.12 -6.05 8.41
CA PHE A 102 6.81 -7.30 7.76
C PHE A 102 7.36 -8.49 8.54
N ILE A 103 6.65 -9.62 8.46
CA ILE A 103 7.07 -10.87 9.08
C ILE A 103 7.36 -11.92 8.02
N TYR A 104 8.53 -12.51 8.13
CA TYR A 104 9.02 -13.64 7.34
C TYR A 104 9.28 -14.85 8.24
N ASN A 105 9.52 -16.01 7.63
CA ASN A 105 9.86 -17.22 8.37
C ASN A 105 11.13 -17.04 9.24
N HIS A 106 12.08 -16.22 8.76
CA HIS A 106 13.35 -15.90 9.42
C HIS A 106 13.27 -14.68 10.37
N SER A 107 12.09 -14.09 10.56
CA SER A 107 11.88 -13.06 11.61
C SER A 107 11.89 -13.66 13.02
N PHE A 108 12.00 -14.99 13.14
CA PHE A 108 12.08 -15.72 14.40
C PHE A 108 13.28 -16.64 14.38
N ASP A 109 14.08 -16.62 15.44
CA ASP A 109 15.22 -17.53 15.58
C ASP A 109 14.78 -18.96 15.92
N ALA A 110 15.75 -19.85 16.12
CA ALA A 110 15.51 -21.26 16.45
C ALA A 110 14.80 -21.44 17.80
N GLN A 111 14.91 -20.45 18.70
CA GLN A 111 14.26 -20.40 20.00
C GLN A 111 12.89 -19.72 19.94
N GLY A 112 12.46 -19.26 18.76
CA GLY A 112 11.18 -18.59 18.55
C GLY A 112 11.17 -17.11 18.96
N LYS A 113 12.33 -16.53 19.31
CA LYS A 113 12.43 -15.13 19.67
C LYS A 113 12.29 -14.25 18.43
N TYR A 114 11.49 -13.20 18.55
CA TYR A 114 11.25 -12.26 17.47
C TYR A 114 12.45 -11.34 17.24
N LYS A 115 12.84 -11.19 15.97
CA LYS A 115 13.77 -10.18 15.49
C LYS A 115 13.20 -9.52 14.23
N ASP A 116 13.03 -8.21 14.30
CA ASP A 116 12.54 -7.44 13.17
C ASP A 116 13.61 -7.35 12.08
N VAL A 117 13.21 -7.64 10.83
CA VAL A 117 14.13 -7.67 9.68
C VAL A 117 14.53 -6.27 9.22
N PHE A 118 13.63 -5.29 9.37
CA PHE A 118 13.85 -3.91 8.92
C PHE A 118 14.36 -3.02 10.06
N TRP A 119 13.88 -3.27 11.28
CA TRP A 119 14.15 -2.44 12.44
C TRP A 119 15.20 -3.01 13.40
N GLY A 120 15.64 -4.25 13.18
CA GLY A 120 16.62 -4.91 14.03
C GLY A 120 16.19 -4.97 15.50
N LYS A 121 16.92 -4.27 16.37
CA LYS A 121 16.69 -4.25 17.82
C LYS A 121 15.73 -3.14 18.28
N LEU A 122 15.23 -2.29 17.38
CA LEU A 122 14.41 -1.13 17.76
C LEU A 122 13.15 -1.51 18.55
N PRO A 123 12.34 -2.54 18.20
CA PRO A 123 11.18 -2.91 19.02
C PRO A 123 11.54 -3.27 20.46
N ALA A 124 12.66 -3.97 20.67
CA ALA A 124 13.15 -4.32 22.00
C ALA A 124 13.62 -3.08 22.78
N HIS A 125 14.28 -2.14 22.10
CA HIS A 125 14.66 -0.87 22.70
C HIS A 125 13.44 -0.05 23.13
N LEU A 126 12.42 0.09 22.26
CA LEU A 126 11.18 0.81 22.56
C LEU A 126 10.39 0.17 23.70
N LYS A 127 10.44 -1.16 23.83
CA LYS A 127 9.77 -1.91 24.91
C LYS A 127 10.30 -1.55 26.31
N SER A 128 11.54 -1.05 26.41
CA SER A 128 12.09 -0.56 27.68
C SER A 128 11.44 0.73 28.19
N SER A 129 10.77 1.48 27.30
CA SER A 129 10.15 2.78 27.61
C SER A 129 8.61 2.74 27.59
N GLY A 130 8.01 1.59 27.36
CA GLY A 130 6.56 1.42 27.31
C GLY A 130 6.13 0.21 26.47
N GLU A 131 4.83 0.09 26.27
CA GLU A 131 4.26 -1.05 25.56
C GLU A 131 4.43 -0.92 24.05
N VAL A 132 4.86 -2.00 23.41
CA VAL A 132 5.12 -2.05 21.96
C VAL A 132 4.18 -3.02 21.30
N LEU A 133 3.47 -2.54 20.28
CA LEU A 133 2.63 -3.34 19.39
C LEU A 133 3.30 -3.45 18.03
N VAL A 134 3.64 -4.67 17.62
CA VAL A 134 4.14 -4.95 16.29
C VAL A 134 2.96 -5.19 15.36
N TYR A 135 2.71 -4.24 14.45
CA TYR A 135 1.63 -4.30 13.47
C TYR A 135 2.18 -4.79 12.13
N ALA A 136 1.93 -6.05 11.79
CA ALA A 136 2.72 -6.74 10.78
C ALA A 136 1.94 -7.16 9.52
N ALA A 137 2.58 -7.03 8.36
CA ALA A 137 2.20 -7.75 7.15
C ALA A 137 2.98 -9.06 7.06
N ILE A 138 2.30 -10.21 7.10
CA ILE A 138 2.98 -11.51 6.96
C ILE A 138 3.28 -11.79 5.48
N LEU A 139 4.56 -11.93 5.14
CA LEU A 139 5.07 -12.25 3.81
C LEU A 139 5.59 -13.68 3.68
N GLY A 140 5.93 -14.34 4.79
CA GLY A 140 6.33 -15.75 4.82
C GLY A 140 5.15 -16.73 4.74
N ASP A 141 5.40 -17.96 5.19
CA ASP A 141 4.35 -18.96 5.42
C ASP A 141 3.40 -18.40 6.49
N TYR A 142 2.16 -18.14 6.08
CA TYR A 142 1.21 -17.41 6.90
C TYR A 142 0.89 -18.16 8.19
N ASP A 143 0.67 -19.46 8.13
CA ASP A 143 0.24 -20.25 9.27
C ASP A 143 1.41 -20.51 10.23
N LEU A 144 2.60 -20.78 9.71
CA LEU A 144 3.82 -20.89 10.51
C LEU A 144 4.14 -19.57 11.21
N CYS A 145 4.16 -18.46 10.48
CA CYS A 145 4.41 -17.15 11.06
C CYS A 145 3.36 -16.81 12.12
N LEU A 146 2.07 -17.07 11.86
CA LEU A 146 1.01 -16.79 12.82
C LEU A 146 1.18 -17.59 14.13
N LYS A 147 1.55 -18.88 14.04
CA LYS A 147 1.86 -19.68 15.24
C LYS A 147 3.03 -19.08 16.02
N LYS A 148 4.11 -18.68 15.34
CA LYS A 148 5.27 -18.05 15.98
C LYS A 148 4.93 -16.70 16.61
N THR A 149 4.09 -15.87 15.96
CA THR A 149 3.64 -14.60 16.54
C THR A 149 2.88 -14.77 17.85
N ALA A 150 2.10 -15.84 17.99
CA ALA A 150 1.33 -16.11 19.19
C ALA A 150 2.21 -16.53 20.39
N ALA A 151 3.41 -17.06 20.13
CA ALA A 151 4.38 -17.48 21.15
C ALA A 151 5.48 -16.42 21.42
N ALA A 152 5.47 -15.31 20.67
CA ALA A 152 6.49 -14.28 20.78
C ALA A 152 6.37 -13.48 22.08
N ASP A 153 7.49 -12.91 22.52
CA ASP A 153 7.57 -12.00 23.67
C ASP A 153 7.04 -10.59 23.37
N PHE A 154 6.57 -10.33 22.14
CA PHE A 154 5.95 -9.08 21.73
C PHE A 154 4.45 -9.28 21.45
N ALA A 155 3.65 -8.24 21.68
CA ALA A 155 2.31 -8.18 21.09
C ALA A 155 2.46 -7.99 19.58
N ILE A 156 2.32 -9.07 18.82
CA ILE A 156 2.41 -9.04 17.36
C ILE A 156 1.03 -9.35 16.77
N VAL A 157 0.52 -8.41 15.97
CA VAL A 157 -0.81 -8.51 15.38
C VAL A 157 -0.72 -8.35 13.86
N PRO A 158 -1.16 -9.35 13.08
CA PRO A 158 -1.23 -9.22 11.63
C PRO A 158 -2.25 -8.16 11.19
N LEU A 159 -1.98 -7.48 10.07
CA LEU A 159 -2.90 -6.48 9.53
C LEU A 159 -4.32 -7.02 9.30
N GLU A 160 -4.44 -8.28 8.91
CA GLU A 160 -5.73 -8.89 8.63
C GLU A 160 -6.60 -8.99 9.90
N ALA A 161 -6.02 -8.92 11.10
CA ALA A 161 -6.77 -9.00 12.36
C ALA A 161 -7.77 -7.85 12.54
N PHE A 162 -7.45 -6.66 12.01
CA PHE A 162 -8.26 -5.45 12.17
C PHE A 162 -9.31 -5.25 11.06
N LEU A 163 -9.27 -6.07 10.01
CA LEU A 163 -10.22 -5.95 8.91
C LEU A 163 -11.59 -6.53 9.27
N THR A 164 -12.62 -5.94 8.66
CA THR A 164 -13.97 -6.51 8.59
C THR A 164 -14.27 -7.03 7.19
N THR A 165 -15.26 -7.92 7.06
CA THR A 165 -15.71 -8.39 5.74
C THR A 165 -16.17 -7.22 4.87
N GLY A 166 -16.85 -6.24 5.48
CA GLY A 166 -17.28 -5.02 4.79
C GLY A 166 -16.10 -4.19 4.24
N ASP A 167 -14.97 -4.13 4.95
CA ASP A 167 -13.79 -3.42 4.46
C ASP A 167 -13.21 -4.10 3.21
N VAL A 168 -13.18 -5.44 3.16
CA VAL A 168 -12.72 -6.22 2.00
C VAL A 168 -13.66 -6.03 0.81
N LEU A 169 -14.97 -6.18 1.01
CA LEU A 169 -15.97 -6.00 -0.05
C LEU A 169 -15.95 -4.57 -0.60
N ARG A 170 -15.83 -3.57 0.27
CA ARG A 170 -15.68 -2.17 -0.13
C ARG A 170 -14.40 -1.93 -0.94
N ALA A 171 -13.28 -2.52 -0.53
CA ALA A 171 -12.03 -2.42 -1.27
C ALA A 171 -12.13 -3.05 -2.67
N VAL A 172 -12.77 -4.23 -2.78
CA VAL A 172 -13.05 -4.87 -4.07
C VAL A 172 -13.94 -3.98 -4.94
N TRP A 173 -15.02 -3.45 -4.38
CA TRP A 173 -15.92 -2.54 -5.10
C TRP A 173 -15.17 -1.30 -5.61
N GLU A 174 -14.43 -0.60 -4.76
CA GLU A 174 -13.67 0.60 -5.13
C GLU A 174 -12.64 0.32 -6.24
N LEU A 175 -12.00 -0.86 -6.27
CA LEU A 175 -11.05 -1.26 -7.32
C LEU A 175 -11.68 -1.39 -8.73
N PHE A 176 -12.99 -1.61 -8.80
CA PHE A 176 -13.73 -1.77 -10.05
C PHE A 176 -14.60 -0.56 -10.39
N ALA A 177 -15.20 0.07 -9.38
CA ALA A 177 -16.20 1.12 -9.55
C ALA A 177 -15.60 2.53 -9.62
N THR A 178 -14.35 2.73 -9.20
CA THR A 178 -13.74 4.06 -9.20
C THR A 178 -13.26 4.42 -10.60
N PRO A 179 -13.87 5.42 -11.26
CA PRO A 179 -13.41 5.86 -12.58
C PRO A 179 -12.09 6.62 -12.45
N VAL A 180 -11.25 6.47 -13.47
CA VAL A 180 -10.05 7.30 -13.64
C VAL A 180 -10.43 8.49 -14.50
N ARG A 181 -10.15 9.69 -14.03
CA ARG A 181 -10.40 10.93 -14.75
C ARG A 181 -9.10 11.47 -15.32
N VAL A 182 -9.13 11.81 -16.61
CA VAL A 182 -8.07 12.55 -17.30
C VAL A 182 -8.77 13.67 -18.06
N PRO A 183 -8.20 14.89 -18.12
CA PRO A 183 -8.71 15.94 -18.98
C PRO A 183 -8.94 15.45 -20.42
N GLU A 184 -9.87 16.08 -21.12
CA GLU A 184 -10.10 15.78 -22.54
C GLU A 184 -8.86 16.11 -23.38
N ARG A 185 -8.20 17.21 -23.03
CA ARG A 185 -6.96 17.68 -23.61
C ARG A 185 -5.95 17.99 -22.50
N LEU A 186 -4.73 17.53 -22.69
CA LEU A 186 -3.65 17.65 -21.73
C LEU A 186 -2.38 17.87 -22.52
N ASP A 187 -1.81 19.06 -22.42
CA ASP A 187 -0.60 19.42 -23.14
C ASP A 187 0.61 19.27 -22.21
N PHE A 188 1.65 18.57 -22.67
CA PHE A 188 2.94 18.45 -21.99
C PHE A 188 4.02 18.94 -22.94
N MET A 189 4.62 20.08 -22.58
CA MET A 189 5.72 20.69 -23.34
C MET A 189 5.39 20.93 -24.83
N GLY A 190 4.15 21.36 -25.11
CA GLY A 190 3.69 21.64 -26.48
C GLY A 190 3.14 20.44 -27.25
N HIS A 191 3.13 19.25 -26.64
CA HIS A 191 2.56 18.04 -27.22
C HIS A 191 1.26 17.65 -26.51
N GLU A 192 0.25 17.24 -27.27
CA GLU A 192 -0.97 16.66 -26.72
C GLU A 192 -0.67 15.24 -26.20
N VAL A 193 -0.90 14.99 -24.91
CA VAL A 193 -0.52 13.74 -24.22
C VAL A 193 -1.69 13.03 -23.55
N SER A 194 -2.94 13.48 -23.74
CA SER A 194 -4.10 12.92 -23.04
C SER A 194 -4.23 11.42 -23.20
N ASN A 195 -4.03 10.91 -24.42
CA ASN A 195 -4.18 9.48 -24.69
C ASN A 195 -3.08 8.65 -24.00
N VAL A 196 -1.83 9.12 -24.02
CA VAL A 196 -0.71 8.46 -23.35
C VAL A 196 -0.91 8.43 -21.84
N VAL A 197 -1.33 9.56 -21.27
CA VAL A 197 -1.62 9.67 -19.83
C VAL A 197 -2.81 8.79 -19.44
N ARG A 198 -3.91 8.81 -20.22
CA ARG A 198 -5.10 7.98 -19.99
C ARG A 198 -4.79 6.49 -20.04
N ASP A 199 -3.98 6.07 -21.00
CA ASP A 199 -3.53 4.68 -21.11
C ASP A 199 -2.61 4.28 -19.96
N CYS A 200 -1.67 5.16 -19.58
CA CYS A 200 -0.79 4.91 -18.45
C CYS A 200 -1.59 4.80 -17.14
N LEU A 201 -2.43 5.78 -16.83
CA LEU A 201 -3.27 5.76 -15.63
C LEU A 201 -4.22 4.57 -15.63
N GLY A 202 -4.85 4.27 -16.77
CA GLY A 202 -5.71 3.11 -16.93
C GLY A 202 -4.99 1.81 -16.56
N ARG A 203 -3.70 1.67 -16.91
CA ARG A 203 -2.87 0.52 -16.51
C ARG A 203 -2.53 0.53 -15.03
N VAL A 204 -2.08 1.67 -14.48
CA VAL A 204 -1.66 1.72 -13.09
C VAL A 204 -2.84 1.48 -12.15
N PHE A 205 -4.01 2.07 -12.41
CA PHE A 205 -5.23 1.78 -11.66
C PHE A 205 -5.63 0.30 -11.78
N LYS A 206 -5.42 -0.29 -12.97
CA LYS A 206 -5.62 -1.74 -13.15
C LYS A 206 -4.59 -2.57 -12.37
N GLY A 207 -3.40 -2.04 -12.13
CA GLY A 207 -2.31 -2.70 -11.40
C GLY A 207 -2.46 -2.66 -9.88
N VAL A 208 -3.32 -1.79 -9.31
CA VAL A 208 -3.48 -1.69 -7.85
C VAL A 208 -3.92 -3.03 -7.28
N GLN A 209 -3.10 -3.56 -6.37
CA GLN A 209 -3.39 -4.84 -5.72
C GLN A 209 -4.29 -4.63 -4.51
N LEU A 210 -5.27 -5.52 -4.32
CA LEU A 210 -6.16 -5.49 -3.16
C LEU A 210 -5.39 -5.39 -1.84
N ARG A 211 -4.29 -6.14 -1.73
CA ARG A 211 -3.44 -6.16 -0.52
C ARG A 211 -2.83 -4.79 -0.18
N GLN A 212 -2.48 -4.01 -1.18
CA GLN A 212 -1.96 -2.65 -0.97
C GLN A 212 -3.08 -1.73 -0.50
N PHE A 213 -4.26 -1.88 -1.11
CA PHE A 213 -5.40 -1.02 -0.87
C PHE A 213 -6.07 -1.23 0.50
N ILE A 214 -6.20 -2.48 0.96
CA ILE A 214 -6.79 -2.81 2.28
C ILE A 214 -5.98 -2.29 3.47
N GLN A 215 -4.73 -1.88 3.27
CA GLN A 215 -3.89 -1.29 4.32
C GLN A 215 -4.50 -0.03 4.92
N PHE A 216 -5.24 0.76 4.11
CA PHE A 216 -5.96 1.92 4.61
C PHE A 216 -7.00 1.52 5.66
N TRP A 217 -7.85 0.55 5.32
CA TRP A 217 -8.92 0.11 6.23
C TRP A 217 -8.37 -0.59 7.47
N SER A 218 -7.38 -1.46 7.30
CA SER A 218 -6.75 -2.14 8.44
C SER A 218 -6.10 -1.14 9.40
N THR A 219 -5.35 -0.15 8.88
CA THR A 219 -4.69 0.87 9.72
C THR A 219 -5.71 1.79 10.39
N ALA A 220 -6.78 2.19 9.69
CA ALA A 220 -7.84 3.01 10.28
C ALA A 220 -8.58 2.28 11.42
N ARG A 221 -8.74 0.95 11.30
CA ARG A 221 -9.36 0.12 12.34
C ARG A 221 -8.42 -0.06 13.53
N LEU A 222 -7.13 -0.28 13.28
CA LEU A 222 -6.10 -0.28 14.32
C LEU A 222 -6.12 1.03 15.11
N ALA A 223 -6.11 2.17 14.44
CA ALA A 223 -6.10 3.50 15.07
C ALA A 223 -7.32 3.77 15.96
N ARG A 224 -8.46 3.14 15.67
CA ARG A 224 -9.67 3.22 16.52
C ARG A 224 -9.68 2.20 17.65
N ALA A 225 -9.00 1.07 17.46
CA ALA A 225 -9.02 -0.06 18.39
C ALA A 225 -7.90 0.02 19.45
N VAL A 226 -6.84 0.78 19.19
CA VAL A 226 -5.64 0.86 20.02
C VAL A 226 -5.36 2.32 20.36
N ASN A 227 -5.00 2.60 21.61
CA ASN A 227 -4.49 3.90 22.01
C ASN A 227 -3.03 4.02 21.54
N ILE A 228 -2.79 4.75 20.45
CA ILE A 228 -1.47 4.86 19.80
C ILE A 228 -0.73 6.09 20.31
N LYS A 229 0.40 5.88 20.99
CA LYS A 229 1.33 6.95 21.39
C LYS A 229 2.15 7.48 20.22
N LYS A 230 2.77 6.55 19.49
CA LYS A 230 3.70 6.78 18.39
C LYS A 230 3.53 5.66 17.38
N PHE A 231 3.70 5.97 16.10
CA PHE A 231 3.59 5.01 15.01
C PHE A 231 4.86 5.06 14.15
N TYR A 232 5.67 4.00 14.23
CA TYR A 232 6.89 3.84 13.43
C TYR A 232 6.62 2.97 12.22
N MET A 233 7.08 3.40 11.05
CA MET A 233 7.02 2.62 9.82
C MET A 233 8.17 3.03 8.90
N THR A 234 8.62 2.10 8.07
CA THR A 234 9.51 2.44 6.95
C THR A 234 8.77 3.38 6.00
N TYR A 235 9.52 4.17 5.25
CA TYR A 235 8.95 5.03 4.23
C TYR A 235 9.82 5.02 2.98
N GLU A 236 9.45 4.16 2.06
CA GLU A 236 10.00 4.05 0.70
C GLU A 236 9.01 4.61 -0.32
N ASN A 237 7.95 5.28 0.16
CA ASN A 237 6.88 5.88 -0.64
C ASN A 237 6.12 4.84 -1.48
N TYR A 238 5.95 3.64 -0.93
CA TYR A 238 5.13 2.62 -1.54
C TYR A 238 3.62 2.86 -1.32
N PRO A 239 2.74 2.34 -2.20
CA PRO A 239 1.30 2.50 -2.05
C PRO A 239 0.75 2.12 -0.68
N TRP A 240 1.17 0.98 -0.11
CA TRP A 240 0.68 0.51 1.19
C TRP A 240 1.12 1.40 2.36
N GLU A 241 2.24 2.11 2.22
CA GLU A 241 2.72 3.06 3.22
C GLU A 241 1.89 4.33 3.21
N ARG A 242 1.64 4.89 2.02
CA ARG A 242 0.71 6.02 1.85
C ARG A 242 -0.69 5.69 2.35
N MET A 243 -1.18 4.48 2.09
CA MET A 243 -2.47 4.03 2.62
C MET A 243 -2.51 4.04 4.15
N ALA A 244 -1.45 3.59 4.81
CA ALA A 244 -1.35 3.63 6.27
C ALA A 244 -1.28 5.09 6.79
N ILE A 245 -0.44 5.93 6.20
CA ILE A 245 -0.32 7.35 6.58
C ILE A 245 -1.64 8.09 6.41
N MET A 246 -2.31 7.89 5.28
CA MET A 246 -3.63 8.50 5.00
C MET A 246 -4.70 8.03 5.99
N ALA A 247 -4.61 6.80 6.50
CA ALA A 247 -5.51 6.30 7.52
C ALA A 247 -5.25 6.92 8.90
N LEU A 248 -3.99 7.18 9.25
CA LEU A 248 -3.59 7.76 10.54
C LEU A 248 -3.85 9.28 10.65
N ARG A 249 -3.97 9.98 9.52
CA ARG A 249 -4.26 11.42 9.48
C ARG A 249 -5.74 11.77 9.71
N LYS A 250 -6.61 10.77 9.89
CA LYS A 250 -8.06 10.95 10.06
C LYS A 250 -8.46 10.68 11.50
#